data_AF-A0A3S4M3U3-F1
#
_entry.id   AF-A0A3S4M3U3-F1
#
_cell.length_a   1.000
_cell.length_b   1.000
_cell.length_c   1.000
_cell.angle_alpha   90.00
_cell.angle_beta   90.00
_cell.angle_gamma   90.00
#
_symmetry.space_group_name_H-M   'P 1'
#
loop_
_entity.id
_entity.type
_entity.pdbx_description
1 polymer ?
#
loop_
_entity_poly.entity_id
_entity_poly.type
_entity_poly.pdbx_seq_one_letter_code
_entity_poly.pdbx_strand_id
1 'polypeptide(L)'
;MKKILFLLAGGLLTAQQTSELLSNNWYISKMVSNSGQTTNTPLIDNGVPATTFNSAGGTSYVINSRYYNTSMMSFGVMPGSNNLIKTASSCTLLFYNGGNASAVRAYDQKNCDTYISGAYASIYSYQIITNGNLKTLIITDPSGNKVYYNNTSQLSTKETDAAAKTFKAYPNPVKEMLHIENIERNLRLKIYDLSGKLVFETITSGVNMSIDTSSFQKGQYILALENYKSYPFTKE
;
A
#
# COMPACT_ATOMS: atom_id res chain seq x y z
N MET A 1 28.74 35.23 -4.37
CA MET A 1 28.74 34.11 -3.39
C MET A 1 27.35 33.48 -3.15
N LYS A 2 26.23 34.21 -3.09
CA LYS A 2 24.88 33.61 -2.91
C LYS A 2 24.40 32.68 -4.06
N LYS A 3 24.69 33.00 -5.33
CA LYS A 3 24.29 32.15 -6.48
C LYS A 3 25.03 30.80 -6.54
N ILE A 4 26.28 30.74 -6.08
CA ILE A 4 27.09 29.51 -6.04
C ILE A 4 26.59 28.57 -4.93
N LEU A 5 26.18 29.12 -3.78
CA LEU A 5 25.66 28.33 -2.66
C LEU A 5 24.32 27.64 -2.98
N PHE A 6 23.43 28.31 -3.73
CA PHE A 6 22.16 27.74 -4.18
C PHE A 6 22.34 26.62 -5.22
N LEU A 7 23.31 26.75 -6.13
CA LEU A 7 23.64 25.71 -7.11
C LEU A 7 24.23 24.46 -6.43
N LEU A 8 25.09 24.64 -5.42
CA LEU A 8 25.61 23.51 -4.62
C LEU A 8 24.49 22.80 -3.84
N ALA A 9 23.58 23.55 -3.21
CA ALA A 9 22.48 22.97 -2.45
C ALA A 9 21.52 22.16 -3.35
N GLY A 10 21.18 22.67 -4.54
CA GLY A 10 20.35 21.96 -5.51
C GLY A 10 20.98 20.66 -6.01
N GLY A 11 22.28 20.69 -6.33
CA GLY A 11 23.03 19.51 -6.78
C GLY A 11 23.07 18.40 -5.72
N LEU A 12 23.31 18.74 -4.46
CA LEU A 12 23.34 17.78 -3.35
C LEU A 12 21.98 17.09 -3.13
N LEU A 13 20.88 17.83 -3.25
CA LEU A 13 19.53 17.26 -3.11
C LEU A 13 19.21 16.25 -4.22
N THR A 14 19.61 16.54 -5.46
CA THR A 14 19.40 15.62 -6.60
C THR A 14 20.28 14.36 -6.50
N ALA A 15 21.53 14.52 -6.06
CA ALA A 15 22.42 13.40 -5.80
C ALA A 15 21.90 12.50 -4.67
N GLN A 16 21.35 13.09 -3.60
CA GLN A 16 20.69 12.36 -2.53
C GLN A 16 19.48 11.57 -3.04
N GLN A 17 18.60 12.18 -3.84
CA GLN A 17 17.46 11.45 -4.41
C GLN A 17 17.89 10.30 -5.32
N THR A 18 18.95 10.47 -6.11
CA THR A 18 19.48 9.37 -6.94
C THR A 18 20.01 8.23 -6.07
N SER A 19 20.74 8.54 -5.00
CA SER A 19 21.20 7.53 -4.05
C SER A 19 20.04 6.78 -3.39
N GLU A 20 18.99 7.49 -2.99
CA GLU A 20 17.78 6.87 -2.42
C GLU A 20 17.03 6.00 -3.43
N LEU A 21 16.93 6.43 -4.69
CA LEU A 21 16.30 5.66 -5.76
C LEU A 21 16.95 4.27 -5.90
N LEU A 22 18.28 4.23 -5.86
CA LEU A 22 19.09 3.04 -6.13
C LEU A 22 19.29 2.13 -4.90
N SER A 23 19.16 2.66 -3.69
CA SER A 23 19.45 1.92 -2.43
C SER A 23 18.24 1.24 -1.79
N ASN A 24 17.04 1.40 -2.36
CA ASN A 24 15.80 0.87 -1.80
C ASN A 24 15.14 -0.16 -2.72
N ASN A 25 14.47 -1.14 -2.11
CA ASN A 25 13.47 -1.93 -2.81
C ASN A 25 12.17 -1.14 -2.85
N TRP A 26 11.50 -1.14 -4.00
CA TRP A 26 10.29 -0.37 -4.22
C TRP A 26 9.12 -1.30 -4.52
N TYR A 27 7.93 -1.01 -4.02
CA TYR A 27 6.75 -1.85 -4.23
C TYR A 27 5.61 -1.01 -4.77
N ILE A 28 5.14 -1.35 -5.97
CA ILE A 28 4.10 -0.57 -6.66
C ILE A 28 2.83 -0.52 -5.81
N SER A 29 2.34 0.68 -5.52
CA SER A 29 1.24 0.91 -4.58
C SER A 29 -0.03 1.44 -5.22
N LYS A 30 0.12 2.27 -6.25
CA LYS A 30 -0.97 2.78 -7.08
C LYS A 30 -0.44 3.41 -8.36
N MET A 31 -1.33 3.59 -9.33
CA MET A 31 -1.10 4.39 -10.52
C MET A 31 -2.16 5.50 -10.61
N VAL A 32 -1.76 6.67 -11.10
CA VAL A 32 -2.64 7.83 -11.30
C VAL A 32 -2.49 8.28 -12.74
N SER A 33 -3.60 8.31 -13.49
CA SER A 33 -3.57 8.83 -14.86
C SER A 33 -3.30 10.33 -14.88
N ASN A 34 -2.91 10.86 -16.03
CA ASN A 34 -2.79 12.31 -16.24
C ASN A 34 -4.12 13.08 -15.98
N SER A 35 -5.27 12.42 -16.13
CA SER A 35 -6.60 12.93 -15.79
C SER A 35 -6.94 12.87 -14.29
N GLY A 36 -6.05 12.31 -13.46
CA GLY A 36 -6.23 12.20 -12.01
C GLY A 36 -6.95 10.93 -11.54
N GLN A 37 -7.32 10.02 -12.44
CA GLN A 37 -7.96 8.75 -12.05
C GLN A 37 -6.94 7.87 -11.33
N THR A 38 -7.26 7.48 -10.09
CA THR A 38 -6.42 6.59 -9.28
C THR A 38 -6.83 5.13 -9.47
N THR A 39 -5.85 4.26 -9.68
CA THR A 39 -5.99 2.80 -9.62
C THR A 39 -5.05 2.27 -8.54
N ASN A 40 -5.59 1.71 -7.45
CA ASN A 40 -4.76 1.08 -6.40
C ASN A 40 -4.26 -0.29 -6.85
N THR A 41 -3.09 -0.72 -6.36
CA THR A 41 -2.54 -2.06 -6.66
C THR A 41 -3.54 -3.16 -6.24
N PRO A 42 -4.02 -3.99 -7.17
CA PRO A 42 -4.92 -5.09 -6.84
C PRO A 42 -4.22 -6.21 -6.06
N LEU A 43 -4.99 -6.93 -5.25
CA LEU A 43 -4.55 -8.17 -4.62
C LEU A 43 -4.16 -9.21 -5.68
N ILE A 44 -2.99 -9.83 -5.48
CA ILE A 44 -2.40 -10.87 -6.34
C ILE A 44 -1.88 -12.01 -5.45
N ASP A 45 -2.00 -13.26 -5.91
CA ASP A 45 -1.85 -14.45 -5.07
C ASP A 45 -0.48 -14.57 -4.37
N ASN A 46 0.60 -14.14 -5.03
CA ASN A 46 1.97 -14.22 -4.51
C ASN A 46 2.49 -12.89 -3.92
N GLY A 47 1.60 -11.93 -3.70
CA GLY A 47 1.96 -10.58 -3.28
C GLY A 47 2.69 -9.78 -4.35
N VAL A 48 2.93 -8.50 -4.05
CA VAL A 48 3.61 -7.57 -4.96
C VAL A 48 5.12 -7.77 -4.84
N PRO A 49 5.82 -8.20 -5.90
CA PRO A 49 7.28 -8.33 -5.87
C PRO A 49 7.98 -6.96 -5.81
N ALA A 50 9.24 -6.98 -5.35
CA ALA A 50 10.07 -5.77 -5.33
C ALA A 50 10.44 -5.33 -6.76
N THR A 51 10.21 -4.05 -7.03
CA THR A 51 10.80 -3.27 -8.11
C THR A 51 12.20 -2.84 -7.71
N THR A 52 13.16 -3.03 -8.62
CA THR A 52 14.58 -2.75 -8.38
C THR A 52 15.17 -1.83 -9.45
N PHE A 53 16.22 -1.10 -9.07
CA PHE A 53 17.02 -0.27 -9.96
C PHE A 53 18.45 -0.78 -9.96
N ASN A 54 18.89 -1.31 -11.09
CA ASN A 54 20.21 -1.93 -11.22
C ASN A 54 21.11 -1.08 -12.12
N SER A 55 22.40 -1.01 -11.80
CA SER A 55 23.39 -0.44 -12.72
C SER A 55 23.55 -1.36 -13.94
N ALA A 56 23.57 -0.76 -15.13
CA ALA A 56 23.89 -1.42 -16.40
C ALA A 56 25.30 -1.03 -16.91
N GLY A 57 26.11 -0.39 -16.06
CA GLY A 57 27.45 0.10 -16.39
C GLY A 57 27.47 1.60 -16.71
N GLY A 58 28.58 2.26 -16.35
CA GLY A 58 28.73 3.70 -16.51
C GLY A 58 27.62 4.48 -15.80
N THR A 59 26.93 5.35 -16.54
CA THR A 59 25.80 6.16 -16.05
C THR A 59 24.43 5.59 -16.44
N SER A 60 24.39 4.33 -16.91
CA SER A 60 23.16 3.65 -17.34
C SER A 60 22.60 2.76 -16.24
N TYR A 61 21.28 2.77 -16.12
CA TYR A 61 20.53 2.01 -15.12
C TYR A 61 19.34 1.30 -15.78
N VAL A 62 18.80 0.30 -15.10
CA VAL A 62 17.59 -0.41 -15.49
C VAL A 62 16.63 -0.44 -14.31
N ILE A 63 15.44 0.11 -14.50
CA ILE A 63 14.31 -0.18 -13.61
C ILE A 63 13.68 -1.50 -14.05
N ASN A 64 13.44 -2.37 -13.08
CA ASN A 64 12.63 -3.58 -13.24
C ASN A 64 11.35 -3.37 -12.43
N SER A 65 10.36 -2.65 -13.00
CA SER A 65 9.07 -2.45 -12.34
C SER A 65 8.30 -3.76 -12.37
N ARG A 66 8.22 -4.42 -11.20
CA ARG A 66 7.60 -5.74 -11.07
C ARG A 66 6.22 -5.64 -10.45
N TYR A 67 5.25 -6.25 -11.14
CA TYR A 67 3.95 -6.61 -10.56
C TYR A 67 3.67 -8.10 -10.84
N TYR A 68 2.96 -8.45 -11.90
CA TYR A 68 2.93 -9.84 -12.38
C TYR A 68 4.00 -10.03 -13.45
N ASN A 69 3.94 -9.18 -14.48
CA ASN A 69 5.02 -9.05 -15.44
C ASN A 69 6.09 -8.08 -14.91
N THR A 70 7.28 -8.20 -15.48
CA THR A 70 8.38 -7.25 -15.26
C THR A 70 8.40 -6.26 -16.41
N SER A 71 8.08 -5.01 -16.11
CA SER A 71 8.25 -3.88 -17.00
C SER A 71 9.64 -3.28 -16.81
N MET A 72 10.46 -3.36 -17.85
CA MET A 72 11.85 -2.93 -17.84
C MET A 72 11.99 -1.61 -18.61
N MET A 73 12.76 -0.67 -18.05
CA MET A 73 13.23 0.50 -18.79
C MET A 73 14.71 0.73 -18.48
N SER A 74 15.53 0.78 -19.53
CA SER A 74 16.89 1.29 -19.44
C SER A 74 16.86 2.81 -19.51
N PHE A 75 17.64 3.48 -18.66
CA PHE A 75 17.69 4.93 -18.60
C PHE A 75 19.04 5.46 -18.15
N GLY A 76 19.34 6.70 -18.54
CA GLY A 76 20.38 7.52 -17.92
C GLY A 76 19.77 8.52 -16.94
N VAL A 77 20.49 8.87 -15.87
CA VAL A 77 20.11 9.98 -14.99
C VAL A 77 20.68 11.28 -15.56
N MET A 78 19.81 12.27 -15.80
CA MET A 78 20.24 13.57 -16.29
C MET A 78 20.94 14.35 -15.16
N PRO A 79 22.21 14.81 -15.35
CA PRO A 79 22.99 15.45 -14.30
C PRO A 79 22.27 16.63 -13.63
N GLY A 80 22.29 16.66 -12.29
CA GLY A 80 21.71 17.75 -11.50
C GLY A 80 20.19 17.86 -11.57
N SER A 81 19.49 16.78 -11.94
CA SER A 81 18.03 16.74 -12.05
C SER A 81 17.47 15.40 -11.58
N ASN A 82 16.16 15.36 -11.34
CA ASN A 82 15.42 14.12 -11.09
C ASN A 82 14.75 13.60 -12.37
N ASN A 83 15.44 13.76 -13.51
CA ASN A 83 14.95 13.33 -14.82
C ASN A 83 15.73 12.09 -15.29
N LEU A 84 15.00 11.14 -15.85
CA LEU A 84 15.50 9.90 -16.40
C LEU A 84 15.27 9.92 -17.91
N ILE A 85 16.34 9.78 -18.70
CA ILE A 85 16.24 9.68 -20.15
C ILE A 85 16.16 8.21 -20.56
N LYS A 86 15.03 7.81 -21.15
CA LYS A 86 14.79 6.43 -21.60
C LYS A 86 15.72 6.07 -22.77
N THR A 87 16.35 4.91 -22.69
CA THR A 87 17.22 4.36 -23.75
C THR A 87 16.73 3.03 -24.33
N ALA A 88 15.97 2.25 -23.55
CA ALA A 88 15.32 1.03 -24.02
C ALA A 88 14.15 0.66 -23.09
N SER A 89 13.25 -0.22 -23.55
CA SER A 89 12.21 -0.81 -22.70
C SER A 89 11.77 -2.17 -23.19
N SER A 90 11.26 -2.99 -22.29
CA SER A 90 10.59 -4.25 -22.59
C SER A 90 9.59 -4.57 -21.47
N CYS A 91 8.68 -5.52 -21.71
CA CYS A 91 7.83 -6.09 -20.68
C CYS A 91 7.74 -7.60 -20.92
N THR A 92 7.74 -8.39 -19.86
CA THR A 92 7.43 -9.82 -19.99
C THR A 92 5.96 -9.99 -20.40
N LEU A 93 5.64 -11.04 -21.17
CA LEU A 93 4.29 -11.25 -21.72
C LEU A 93 3.66 -12.52 -21.16
N LEU A 94 3.72 -12.70 -19.84
CA LEU A 94 3.04 -13.81 -19.17
C LEU A 94 1.57 -13.48 -18.96
N PHE A 95 0.72 -14.52 -18.99
CA PHE A 95 -0.72 -14.38 -18.77
C PHE A 95 -1.10 -14.82 -17.34
N TYR A 96 -1.60 -13.88 -16.53
CA TYR A 96 -2.04 -14.19 -15.18
C TYR A 96 -3.42 -14.84 -15.15
N ASN A 97 -3.51 -16.01 -14.49
CA ASN A 97 -4.73 -16.80 -14.33
C ASN A 97 -5.08 -17.10 -12.85
N GLY A 98 -4.54 -16.33 -11.91
CA GLY A 98 -4.79 -16.51 -10.47
C GLY A 98 -6.04 -15.76 -9.97
N GLY A 99 -6.14 -15.59 -8.65
CA GLY A 99 -7.21 -14.82 -8.01
C GLY A 99 -7.25 -13.37 -8.50
N ASN A 100 -8.46 -12.81 -8.64
CA ASN A 100 -8.67 -11.43 -9.09
C ASN A 100 -8.12 -11.12 -10.51
N ALA A 101 -8.08 -12.13 -11.39
CA ALA A 101 -7.34 -12.09 -12.64
C ALA A 101 -7.64 -10.90 -13.56
N SER A 102 -8.92 -10.48 -13.65
CA SER A 102 -9.30 -9.34 -14.49
C SER A 102 -8.64 -8.04 -14.04
N ALA A 103 -8.66 -7.76 -12.73
CA ALA A 103 -8.07 -6.54 -12.18
C ALA A 103 -6.54 -6.60 -12.23
N VAL A 104 -5.95 -7.76 -11.90
CA VAL A 104 -4.49 -7.98 -11.97
C VAL A 104 -3.99 -7.76 -13.40
N ARG A 105 -4.60 -8.38 -14.41
CA ARG A 105 -4.16 -8.21 -15.80
C ARG A 105 -4.32 -6.77 -16.29
N ALA A 106 -5.42 -6.10 -15.96
CA ALA A 106 -5.62 -4.70 -16.34
C ALA A 106 -4.60 -3.77 -15.68
N TYR A 107 -4.27 -4.01 -14.41
CA TYR A 107 -3.24 -3.24 -13.69
C TYR A 107 -1.83 -3.53 -14.22
N ASP A 108 -1.52 -4.79 -14.48
CA ASP A 108 -0.23 -5.21 -15.01
C ASP A 108 0.05 -4.62 -16.39
N GLN A 109 -0.97 -4.60 -17.27
CA GLN A 109 -0.88 -3.92 -18.57
C GLN A 109 -0.57 -2.44 -18.42
N LYS A 110 -1.27 -1.72 -17.53
CA LYS A 110 -0.99 -0.30 -17.26
C LYS A 110 0.45 -0.06 -16.76
N ASN A 111 0.98 -0.96 -15.93
CA ASN A 111 2.36 -0.87 -15.47
C ASN A 111 3.33 -1.05 -16.66
N CYS A 112 3.08 -1.99 -17.56
CA CYS A 112 3.90 -2.15 -18.76
C CYS A 112 3.80 -0.95 -19.72
N ASP A 113 2.58 -0.46 -19.97
CA ASP A 113 2.33 0.69 -20.84
C ASP A 113 3.08 1.94 -20.37
N THR A 114 3.19 2.16 -19.05
CA THR A 114 3.92 3.30 -18.46
C THR A 114 5.35 3.39 -18.99
N TYR A 115 6.05 2.26 -19.11
CA TYR A 115 7.47 2.23 -19.48
C TYR A 115 7.70 1.91 -20.97
N ILE A 116 6.73 1.27 -21.64
CA ILE A 116 6.82 0.94 -23.06
C ILE A 116 6.38 2.09 -23.94
N SER A 117 5.30 2.79 -23.60
CA SER A 117 4.63 3.74 -24.53
C SER A 117 5.48 4.96 -24.86
N GLY A 118 6.40 5.38 -23.98
CA GLY A 118 7.32 6.48 -24.27
C GLY A 118 8.31 6.10 -25.39
N ALA A 119 8.53 6.96 -26.36
CA ALA A 119 9.56 6.74 -27.39
C ALA A 119 10.98 6.73 -26.82
N TYR A 120 11.97 6.31 -27.61
CA TYR A 120 13.38 6.48 -27.27
C TYR A 120 13.68 7.95 -26.92
N ALA A 121 14.57 8.19 -25.94
CA ALA A 121 14.92 9.50 -25.40
C ALA A 121 13.78 10.27 -24.70
N SER A 122 12.62 9.65 -24.49
CA SER A 122 11.57 10.23 -23.66
C SER A 122 12.06 10.50 -22.23
N ILE A 123 11.64 11.63 -21.67
CA ILE A 123 12.02 12.05 -20.33
C ILE A 123 10.94 11.64 -19.34
N TYR A 124 11.33 10.81 -18.39
CA TYR A 124 10.56 10.53 -17.18
C TYR A 124 11.10 11.42 -16.06
N SER A 125 10.26 11.80 -15.12
CA SER A 125 10.72 12.45 -13.89
C SER A 125 10.40 11.59 -12.69
N TYR A 126 11.15 11.77 -11.61
CA TYR A 126 10.86 11.11 -10.36
C TYR A 126 10.95 12.05 -9.15
N GLN A 127 10.26 11.65 -8.08
CA GLN A 127 10.31 12.32 -6.80
C GLN A 127 10.27 11.28 -5.69
N ILE A 128 11.14 11.43 -4.70
CA ILE A 128 11.07 10.66 -3.47
C ILE A 128 10.58 11.56 -2.34
N ILE A 129 9.51 11.14 -1.66
CA ILE A 129 8.95 11.78 -0.49
C ILE A 129 9.27 10.90 0.72
N THR A 130 9.93 11.47 1.72
CA THR A 130 10.34 10.76 2.94
C THR A 130 9.53 11.24 4.15
N ASN A 131 8.94 10.31 4.90
CA ASN A 131 8.23 10.54 6.15
C ASN A 131 8.74 9.55 7.20
N GLY A 132 9.74 9.97 7.99
CA GLY A 132 10.49 9.06 8.86
C GLY A 132 11.20 7.97 8.06
N ASN A 133 10.91 6.70 8.39
CA ASN A 133 11.47 5.54 7.70
C ASN A 133 10.70 5.17 6.41
N LEU A 134 9.50 5.72 6.22
CA LEU A 134 8.67 5.44 5.05
C LEU A 134 9.07 6.38 3.91
N LYS A 135 9.25 5.80 2.72
CA LYS A 135 9.55 6.54 1.50
C LYS A 135 8.55 6.18 0.43
N THR A 136 8.10 7.20 -0.29
CA THR A 136 7.26 7.06 -1.47
C THR A 136 8.03 7.56 -2.69
N LEU A 137 8.29 6.69 -3.64
CA LEU A 137 8.79 7.05 -4.96
C LEU A 137 7.61 7.29 -5.89
N ILE A 138 7.68 8.38 -6.65
CA ILE A 138 6.72 8.73 -7.69
C ILE A 138 7.52 8.82 -8.99
N ILE A 139 7.17 8.00 -9.99
CA ILE A 139 7.69 8.14 -11.35
C ILE A 139 6.59 8.70 -12.22
N THR A 140 6.89 9.76 -12.97
CA THR A 140 5.97 10.40 -13.92
C THR A 140 6.46 10.13 -15.33
N ASP A 141 5.59 9.58 -16.17
CA ASP A 141 5.85 9.36 -17.59
C ASP A 141 5.73 10.68 -18.39
N PRO A 142 6.17 10.71 -19.67
CA PRO A 142 6.05 11.90 -20.52
C PRO A 142 4.61 12.37 -20.76
N SER A 143 3.63 11.50 -20.59
CA SER A 143 2.20 11.80 -20.78
C SER A 143 1.56 12.35 -19.50
N GLY A 144 2.30 12.40 -18.39
CA GLY A 144 1.83 12.86 -17.08
C GLY A 144 1.21 11.77 -16.19
N ASN A 145 1.20 10.51 -16.63
CA ASN A 145 0.77 9.39 -15.79
C ASN A 145 1.83 9.14 -14.72
N LYS A 146 1.38 8.72 -13.54
CA LYS A 146 2.23 8.53 -12.36
C LYS A 146 2.12 7.11 -11.84
N VAL A 147 3.27 6.54 -11.49
CA VAL A 147 3.35 5.28 -10.74
C VAL A 147 3.95 5.57 -9.38
N TYR A 148 3.28 5.11 -8.34
CA TYR A 148 3.69 5.28 -6.95
C TYR A 148 4.25 3.96 -6.44
N TYR A 149 5.36 4.04 -5.71
CA TYR A 149 6.00 2.92 -5.05
C TYR A 149 6.31 3.26 -3.59
N ASN A 150 6.20 2.28 -2.71
CA ASN A 150 6.63 2.39 -1.32
C ASN A 150 7.93 1.63 -1.08
N ASN A 151 8.77 2.06 -0.13
CA ASN A 151 10.01 1.35 0.21
C ASN A 151 9.82 0.13 1.14
N THR A 152 8.59 -0.10 1.57
CA THR A 152 8.18 -1.29 2.29
C THR A 152 7.27 -2.09 1.38
N SER A 153 7.38 -3.43 1.43
CA SER A 153 6.40 -4.28 0.75
C SER A 153 5.04 -3.85 1.22
N GLN A 154 4.11 -3.63 0.28
CA GLN A 154 2.72 -3.54 0.67
C GLN A 154 2.44 -4.81 1.47
N LEU A 155 2.26 -4.66 2.78
CA LEU A 155 1.49 -5.60 3.56
C LEU A 155 0.16 -5.57 2.83
N SER A 156 -0.03 -6.52 1.92
CA SER A 156 -1.33 -6.84 1.39
C SER A 156 -2.20 -6.90 2.63
N THR A 157 -3.08 -5.93 2.81
CA THR A 157 -4.16 -6.10 3.74
C THR A 157 -5.10 -7.11 3.07
N LYS A 158 -4.73 -8.39 3.06
CA LYS A 158 -5.60 -9.30 3.80
C LYS A 158 -5.71 -8.59 5.12
N GLU A 159 -6.86 -8.04 5.46
CA GLU A 159 -7.08 -7.54 6.82
C GLU A 159 -6.26 -8.41 7.74
N THR A 160 -5.22 -7.82 8.35
CA THR A 160 -4.26 -8.61 9.08
C THR A 160 -5.00 -9.15 10.28
N ASP A 161 -5.55 -10.35 10.13
CA ASP A 161 -5.59 -11.41 11.13
C ASP A 161 -4.14 -11.78 11.48
N ALA A 162 -3.34 -10.77 11.83
CA ALA A 162 -2.03 -10.94 12.41
C ALA A 162 -2.27 -11.45 13.82
N ALA A 163 -2.40 -12.77 13.96
CA ALA A 163 -2.39 -13.51 15.22
C ALA A 163 -3.36 -13.00 16.31
N ALA A 164 -4.37 -12.21 15.97
CA ALA A 164 -5.42 -11.83 16.90
C ALA A 164 -6.31 -13.06 17.12
N LYS A 165 -6.50 -13.46 18.38
CA LYS A 165 -7.40 -14.56 18.70
C LYS A 165 -8.81 -14.22 18.20
N THR A 166 -9.58 -15.22 17.82
CA THR A 166 -10.98 -15.03 17.41
C THR A 166 -11.91 -15.52 18.49
N PHE A 167 -12.94 -14.75 18.80
CA PHE A 167 -14.05 -15.17 19.66
C PHE A 167 -15.34 -15.30 18.85
N LYS A 168 -16.32 -16.01 19.39
CA LYS A 168 -17.68 -16.05 18.82
C LYS A 168 -18.56 -15.11 19.60
N ALA A 169 -19.44 -14.39 18.90
CA ALA A 169 -20.50 -13.62 19.54
C ALA A 169 -21.84 -13.87 18.83
N TYR A 170 -22.90 -14.05 19.61
CA TYR A 170 -24.23 -14.37 19.11
C TYR A 170 -25.32 -14.04 20.15
N PRO A 171 -26.59 -13.86 19.74
CA PRO A 171 -27.04 -13.77 18.35
C PRO A 171 -26.59 -12.45 17.72
N ASN A 172 -26.46 -12.46 16.40
CA ASN A 172 -26.27 -11.25 15.60
C ASN A 172 -27.23 -11.33 14.40
N PRO A 173 -28.27 -10.49 14.32
CA PRO A 173 -28.57 -9.35 15.22
C PRO A 173 -28.96 -9.73 16.65
N VAL A 174 -28.66 -8.84 17.61
CA VAL A 174 -28.95 -9.02 19.05
C VAL A 174 -30.17 -8.20 19.48
N LYS A 175 -31.01 -8.77 20.36
CA LYS A 175 -32.16 -8.08 20.95
C LYS A 175 -31.89 -7.59 22.35
N GLU A 176 -31.51 -8.48 23.26
CA GLU A 176 -31.33 -8.11 24.68
C GLU A 176 -29.98 -8.57 25.20
N MET A 177 -29.58 -9.81 24.92
CA MET A 177 -28.34 -10.39 25.46
C MET A 177 -27.40 -10.84 24.34
N LEU A 178 -26.17 -10.31 24.35
CA LEU A 178 -25.08 -10.77 23.47
C LEU A 178 -24.21 -11.77 24.24
N HIS A 179 -24.13 -13.00 23.77
CA HIS A 179 -23.25 -14.03 24.29
C HIS A 179 -21.91 -14.01 23.58
N ILE A 180 -20.83 -14.22 24.32
CA ILE A 180 -19.45 -14.21 23.83
C ILE A 180 -18.75 -15.46 24.33
N GLU A 181 -18.08 -16.19 23.43
CA GLU A 181 -17.37 -17.43 23.73
C GLU A 181 -15.95 -17.43 23.16
N ASN A 182 -15.10 -18.28 23.73
CA ASN A 182 -13.69 -18.44 23.34
C ASN A 182 -12.84 -17.18 23.63
N ILE A 183 -13.04 -16.59 24.82
CA ILE A 183 -12.28 -15.45 25.32
C ILE A 183 -11.39 -15.85 26.51
N GLU A 184 -10.42 -15.01 26.86
CA GLU A 184 -9.61 -15.17 28.08
C GLU A 184 -10.15 -14.32 29.22
N ARG A 185 -9.80 -14.66 30.46
CA ARG A 185 -10.16 -13.90 31.66
C ARG A 185 -9.28 -12.66 31.80
N ASN A 186 -9.79 -11.65 32.51
CA ASN A 186 -9.09 -10.41 32.85
C ASN A 186 -8.67 -9.56 31.64
N LEU A 187 -9.41 -9.66 30.53
CA LEU A 187 -9.21 -8.81 29.36
C LEU A 187 -10.21 -7.66 29.35
N ARG A 188 -9.79 -6.51 28.86
CA ARG A 188 -10.63 -5.33 28.74
C ARG A 188 -11.50 -5.42 27.49
N LEU A 189 -12.80 -5.49 27.69
CA LEU A 189 -13.80 -5.51 26.63
C LEU A 189 -14.44 -4.13 26.50
N LYS A 190 -14.52 -3.62 25.27
CA LYS A 190 -15.15 -2.34 24.95
C LYS A 190 -16.13 -2.51 23.80
N ILE A 191 -17.23 -1.77 23.83
CA ILE A 191 -18.16 -1.67 22.71
C ILE A 191 -18.25 -0.21 22.29
N TYR A 192 -18.15 0.02 20.99
CA TYR A 192 -18.27 1.33 20.35
C TYR A 192 -19.45 1.36 19.39
N ASP A 193 -20.10 2.51 19.26
CA ASP A 193 -21.02 2.75 18.13
C ASP A 193 -20.25 3.12 16.84
N LEU A 194 -20.95 3.27 15.71
CA LEU A 194 -20.34 3.63 14.43
C LEU A 194 -19.66 5.00 14.40
N SER A 195 -19.98 5.90 15.35
CA SER A 195 -19.29 7.19 15.48
C SER A 195 -17.95 7.08 16.22
N GLY A 196 -17.64 5.89 16.76
CA GLY A 196 -16.46 5.64 17.60
C GLY A 196 -16.67 5.99 19.07
N LYS A 197 -17.90 6.30 19.50
CA LYS A 197 -18.22 6.59 20.90
C LYS A 197 -18.24 5.29 21.71
N LEU A 198 -17.55 5.28 22.85
CA LEU A 198 -17.59 4.18 23.81
C LEU A 198 -18.96 4.12 24.47
N VAL A 199 -19.66 3.00 24.33
CA VAL A 199 -21.00 2.78 24.89
C VAL A 199 -21.01 1.78 26.06
N PHE A 200 -20.01 0.90 26.13
CA PHE A 200 -19.89 -0.09 27.20
C PHE A 200 -18.42 -0.50 27.39
N GLU A 201 -18.01 -0.72 28.64
CA GLU A 201 -16.68 -1.23 29.00
C GLU A 201 -16.81 -2.18 30.19
N THR A 202 -16.10 -3.31 30.14
CA THR A 202 -16.04 -4.28 31.25
C THR A 202 -14.75 -5.09 31.20
N ILE A 203 -14.57 -5.98 32.18
CA ILE A 203 -13.47 -6.94 32.24
C ILE A 203 -14.05 -8.36 32.11
N THR A 204 -13.47 -9.18 31.24
CA THR A 204 -13.92 -10.56 31.01
C THR A 204 -13.71 -11.42 32.26
N SER A 205 -14.77 -12.11 32.70
CA SER A 205 -14.75 -12.93 33.93
C SER A 205 -14.49 -14.42 33.68
N GLY A 206 -14.63 -14.88 32.43
CA GLY A 206 -14.61 -16.30 32.08
C GLY A 206 -14.18 -16.56 30.64
N VAL A 207 -14.26 -17.83 30.23
CA VAL A 207 -14.08 -18.24 28.82
C VAL A 207 -15.30 -17.89 27.97
N ASN A 208 -16.45 -17.76 28.63
CA ASN A 208 -17.71 -17.30 28.08
C ASN A 208 -18.28 -16.20 28.97
N MET A 209 -19.01 -15.25 28.38
CA MET A 209 -19.74 -14.22 29.12
C MET A 209 -20.96 -13.74 28.35
N SER A 210 -21.81 -12.96 29.00
CA SER A 210 -22.96 -12.31 28.35
C SER A 210 -22.99 -10.82 28.68
N ILE A 211 -23.44 -10.02 27.73
CA ILE A 211 -23.59 -8.57 27.86
C ILE A 211 -25.05 -8.23 27.65
N ASP A 212 -25.61 -7.51 28.60
CA ASP A 212 -26.94 -6.89 28.47
C ASP A 212 -26.83 -5.67 27.55
N THR A 213 -27.53 -5.74 26.42
CA THR A 213 -27.62 -4.73 25.38
C THR A 213 -29.00 -4.06 25.33
N SER A 214 -29.90 -4.36 26.28
CA SER A 214 -31.26 -3.81 26.32
C SER A 214 -31.30 -2.27 26.30
N SER A 215 -30.31 -1.63 26.91
CA SER A 215 -30.16 -0.17 26.95
C SER A 215 -29.54 0.43 25.68
N PHE A 216 -29.09 -0.40 24.73
CA PHE A 216 -28.44 0.09 23.51
C PHE A 216 -29.51 0.50 22.50
N GLN A 217 -29.25 1.62 21.81
CA GLN A 217 -30.10 2.05 20.71
C GLN A 217 -29.97 1.09 19.52
N LYS A 218 -31.00 1.03 18.67
CA LYS A 218 -30.95 0.24 17.44
C LYS A 218 -29.85 0.79 16.53
N GLY A 219 -28.98 -0.08 16.03
CA GLY A 219 -27.83 0.36 15.24
C GLY A 219 -26.71 -0.67 15.16
N GLN A 220 -25.60 -0.28 14.55
CA GLN A 220 -24.41 -1.12 14.44
C GLN A 220 -23.37 -0.73 15.50
N TYR A 221 -22.69 -1.75 16.00
CA TYR A 221 -21.71 -1.64 17.07
C TYR A 221 -20.47 -2.46 16.75
N ILE A 222 -19.34 -2.07 17.32
CA ILE A 222 -18.07 -2.79 17.23
C ILE A 222 -17.64 -3.20 18.63
N LEU A 223 -17.55 -4.51 18.86
CA LEU A 223 -16.95 -5.07 20.06
C LEU A 223 -15.44 -5.23 19.87
N ALA A 224 -14.67 -4.62 20.75
CA ALA A 224 -13.22 -4.69 20.79
C ALA A 224 -12.76 -5.38 22.08
N LEU A 225 -11.85 -6.33 21.93
CA LEU A 225 -11.23 -7.06 23.02
C LEU A 225 -9.73 -7.11 22.76
N GLU A 226 -8.93 -6.84 23.80
CA GLU A 226 -7.48 -6.79 23.69
C GLU A 226 -6.90 -8.11 23.16
N ASN A 227 -6.04 -8.05 22.14
CA ASN A 227 -5.44 -9.21 21.45
C ASN A 227 -6.43 -10.12 20.69
N TYR A 228 -7.68 -9.67 20.47
CA TYR A 228 -8.66 -10.35 19.64
C TYR A 228 -9.09 -9.52 18.43
N LYS A 229 -9.57 -10.18 17.38
CA LYS A 229 -10.20 -9.52 16.24
C LYS A 229 -11.49 -8.83 16.71
N SER A 230 -11.67 -7.56 16.35
CA SER A 230 -12.92 -6.85 16.63
C SER A 230 -14.11 -7.52 15.94
N TYR A 231 -15.26 -7.54 16.62
CA TYR A 231 -16.47 -8.19 16.13
C TYR A 231 -17.58 -7.14 15.92
N PRO A 232 -17.99 -6.87 14.67
CA PRO A 232 -19.15 -6.02 14.40
C PRO A 232 -20.46 -6.78 14.65
N PHE A 233 -21.43 -6.13 15.28
CA PHE A 233 -22.77 -6.69 15.50
C PHE A 233 -23.87 -5.63 15.37
N THR A 234 -25.10 -6.09 15.12
CA THR A 234 -26.27 -5.21 14.95
C THR A 234 -27.22 -5.38 16.13
N LYS A 235 -27.66 -4.27 16.73
CA LYS A 235 -28.74 -4.21 17.74
C LYS A 235 -30.08 -3.94 17.06
N GLU A 236 -31.07 -4.81 17.31
CA GLU A 236 -32.45 -4.69 16.83
C GLU A 236 -33.38 -3.89 17.74
#